data_AF-A0A852F7I0-F1
#
_entry.id   AF-A0A852F7I0-F1
#
_cell.length_a   1.000
_cell.length_b   1.000
_cell.length_c   1.000
_cell.angle_alpha   90.00
_cell.angle_beta   90.00
_cell.angle_gamma   90.00
#
_symmetry.space_group_name_H-M   'P 1'
#
loop_
_entity.id
_entity.type
_entity.pdbx_description
1 polymer ?
#
loop_
_entity_poly.entity_id
_entity_poly.type
_entity_poly.pdbx_seq_one_letter_code
_entity_poly.pdbx_strand_id
1 'polypeptide(L)'
;MEYNPGWNSSSVNLLHVRAVGPEDSLHYVWSSMGAPSVLLVATQSPSSVLRVNWTQLLSPSPAGAIWIEPPDSVVYSTAVVFTKLFEFREAKPLGELFYPTYDLSEFSWDSLNRSLNRTALTAELRGVPATDPGGFANGSLAFRVTAYESSGRAGLLPGLLHTADSSQLQFLLAGVAPRGNGSRFVLEVATVEEAGAARRLRAERAIDDEYSPTIFQ
;
A
#
# COMPACT_ATOMS: atom_id res chain seq x y z
N MET A 1 13.99 4.69 5.86
CA MET A 1 13.40 3.55 5.14
C MET A 1 14.36 2.37 5.20
N GLU A 2 13.88 1.21 5.63
CA GLU A 2 14.67 -0.01 5.75
C GLU A 2 13.97 -1.18 5.05
N TYR A 3 14.68 -1.83 4.13
CA TYR A 3 14.21 -3.04 3.44
C TYR A 3 14.66 -4.26 4.23
N ASN A 4 13.70 -5.13 4.55
CA ASN A 4 13.91 -6.37 5.30
C ASN A 4 14.78 -6.17 6.56
N PRO A 5 14.34 -5.36 7.54
CA PRO A 5 15.09 -5.06 8.76
C PRO A 5 15.56 -6.32 9.47
N GLY A 6 16.88 -6.48 9.61
CA GLY A 6 17.49 -7.65 10.24
C GLY A 6 17.45 -8.95 9.43
N TRP A 7 17.21 -8.88 8.10
CA TRP A 7 17.11 -10.06 7.23
C TRP A 7 17.82 -9.87 5.89
N ASN A 8 18.67 -10.85 5.54
CA ASN A 8 19.55 -10.75 4.38
C ASN A 8 18.98 -11.36 3.09
N SER A 9 17.82 -12.01 3.14
CA SER A 9 17.21 -12.59 1.93
C SER A 9 16.36 -11.56 1.20
N SER A 10 16.36 -11.62 -0.13
CA SER A 10 15.46 -10.89 -1.01
C SER A 10 14.23 -11.71 -1.45
N SER A 11 14.00 -12.87 -0.83
CA SER A 11 12.89 -13.77 -1.16
C SER A 11 11.52 -13.24 -0.76
N VAL A 12 11.48 -12.21 0.07
CA VAL A 12 10.27 -11.56 0.59
C VAL A 12 10.45 -10.06 0.58
N ASN A 13 9.34 -9.33 0.62
CA ASN A 13 9.34 -7.89 0.71
C ASN A 13 8.67 -7.42 2.00
N LEU A 14 9.45 -6.78 2.87
CA LEU A 14 8.99 -5.95 3.96
C LEU A 14 9.78 -4.64 3.93
N LEU A 15 9.07 -3.52 3.92
CA LEU A 15 9.66 -2.18 3.97
C LEU A 15 9.16 -1.47 5.20
N HIS A 16 10.09 -1.10 6.07
CA HIS A 16 9.81 -0.25 7.22
C HIS A 16 10.12 1.20 6.87
N VAL A 17 9.09 2.03 6.89
CA VAL A 17 9.21 3.48 6.87
C VAL A 17 8.95 3.98 8.28
N ARG A 18 9.85 4.81 8.79
CA ARG A 18 9.73 5.43 10.10
C ARG A 18 9.86 6.94 9.94
N ALA A 19 8.83 7.67 10.33
CA ALA A 19 8.87 9.12 10.53
C ALA A 19 9.03 9.38 12.03
N VAL A 20 10.02 10.17 12.41
CA VAL A 20 10.36 10.45 13.81
C VAL A 20 10.07 11.91 14.08
N GLY A 21 9.12 12.17 14.98
CA GLY A 21 8.86 13.51 15.49
C GLY A 21 9.64 13.76 16.78
N PRO A 22 9.44 14.93 17.41
CA PRO A 22 10.10 15.28 18.67
C PRO A 22 9.70 14.36 19.83
N GLU A 23 8.43 13.96 19.90
CA GLU A 23 7.85 13.20 21.01
C GLU A 23 7.24 11.85 20.59
N ASP A 24 7.15 11.60 19.28
CA ASP A 24 6.43 10.47 18.70
C ASP A 24 7.16 9.83 17.52
N SER A 25 6.62 8.72 17.04
CA SER A 25 7.02 8.13 15.77
C SER A 25 5.84 7.50 15.06
N LEU A 26 5.84 7.60 13.73
CA LEU A 26 4.95 6.87 12.85
C LEU A 26 5.73 5.76 12.15
N HIS A 27 5.17 4.55 12.20
CA HIS A 27 5.72 3.37 11.56
C HIS A 27 4.74 2.92 10.47
N TYR A 28 5.23 2.82 9.23
CA TYR A 28 4.53 2.19 8.12
C TYR A 28 5.31 0.95 7.72
N VAL A 29 4.70 -0.22 7.88
CA VAL A 29 5.32 -1.51 7.54
C VAL A 29 4.60 -2.07 6.32
N TRP A 30 5.19 -1.84 5.15
CA TRP A 30 4.67 -2.33 3.88
C TRP A 30 5.16 -3.74 3.62
N SER A 31 4.30 -4.61 3.10
CA SER A 31 4.65 -5.99 2.80
C SER A 31 3.94 -6.48 1.55
N SER A 32 4.56 -7.42 0.84
CA SER A 32 3.91 -8.23 -0.20
C SER A 32 4.01 -9.73 0.09
N MET A 33 4.11 -10.10 1.38
CA MET A 33 3.96 -11.47 1.83
C MET A 33 2.46 -11.80 1.89
N GLY A 34 1.97 -12.50 0.87
CA GLY A 34 0.54 -12.61 0.59
C GLY A 34 0.03 -11.36 -0.14
N ALA A 35 -1.19 -10.92 0.19
CA ALA A 35 -1.74 -9.70 -0.38
C ALA A 35 -0.93 -8.47 0.07
N PRO A 36 -0.65 -7.50 -0.83
CA PRO A 36 0.01 -6.25 -0.46
C PRO A 36 -0.72 -5.56 0.69
N SER A 37 0.03 -5.17 1.70
CA SER A 37 -0.53 -4.58 2.91
C SER A 37 0.40 -3.56 3.52
N VAL A 38 -0.17 -2.70 4.35
CA VAL A 38 0.55 -1.78 5.21
C VAL A 38 -0.02 -1.85 6.62
N LEU A 39 0.86 -2.08 7.60
CA LEU A 39 0.57 -1.84 9.01
C LEU A 39 0.98 -0.41 9.35
N LEU A 40 0.05 0.35 9.92
CA LEU A 40 0.28 1.70 10.42
C LEU A 40 0.31 1.66 11.94
N VAL A 41 1.36 2.20 12.55
CA VAL A 41 1.49 2.28 14.00
C VAL A 41 1.96 3.68 14.40
N ALA A 42 1.28 4.30 15.36
CA ALA A 42 1.70 5.54 15.98
C ALA A 42 2.14 5.29 17.42
N THR A 43 3.24 5.90 17.82
CA THR A 43 3.84 5.72 19.15
C THR A 43 4.11 7.06 19.83
N GLN A 44 4.02 7.10 21.16
CA GLN A 44 4.46 8.23 21.98
C GLN A 44 5.92 8.06 22.40
N SER A 45 6.80 7.73 21.45
CA SER A 45 8.22 7.63 21.71
C SER A 45 9.03 7.91 20.44
N PRO A 46 9.95 8.89 20.45
CA PRO A 46 10.86 9.13 19.34
C PRO A 46 11.96 8.06 19.24
N SER A 47 12.00 7.11 20.19
CA SER A 47 12.94 5.98 20.21
C SER A 47 12.29 4.63 19.90
N SER A 48 10.99 4.58 19.60
CA SER A 48 10.31 3.32 19.32
C SER A 48 10.90 2.60 18.10
N VAL A 49 11.04 1.28 18.18
CA VAL A 49 11.70 0.47 17.15
C VAL A 49 10.82 -0.68 16.71
N LEU A 50 10.82 -0.95 15.40
CA LEU A 50 10.20 -2.14 14.84
C LEU A 50 11.09 -3.35 15.12
N ARG A 51 10.48 -4.43 15.59
CA ARG A 51 11.11 -5.74 15.73
C ARG A 51 10.40 -6.74 14.83
N VAL A 52 11.21 -7.61 14.23
CA VAL A 52 10.73 -8.65 13.32
C VAL A 52 11.41 -9.97 13.66
N ASN A 53 10.61 -10.98 14.04
CA ASN A 53 11.04 -12.35 14.13
C ASN A 53 10.77 -13.06 12.78
N TRP A 54 11.76 -13.04 11.90
CA TRP A 54 11.64 -13.58 10.54
C TRP A 54 11.28 -15.06 10.48
N THR A 55 11.83 -15.86 11.38
CA THR A 55 11.53 -17.29 11.46
C THR A 55 10.06 -17.53 11.79
N GLN A 56 9.50 -16.75 12.71
CA GLN A 56 8.07 -16.83 13.06
C GLN A 56 7.18 -16.24 11.97
N LEU A 57 7.58 -15.10 11.37
CA LEU A 57 6.83 -14.42 10.33
C LEU A 57 6.63 -15.28 9.08
N LEU A 58 7.61 -16.12 8.74
CA LEU A 58 7.56 -17.04 7.61
C LEU A 58 7.03 -18.44 7.99
N SER A 59 6.62 -18.64 9.25
CA SER A 59 6.04 -19.89 9.71
C SER A 59 4.52 -19.95 9.41
N PRO A 60 3.90 -21.13 9.53
CA PRO A 60 2.43 -21.25 9.46
C PRO A 60 1.66 -20.51 10.58
N SER A 61 2.36 -19.93 11.57
CA SER A 61 1.75 -19.23 12.71
C SER A 61 2.48 -17.90 12.98
N PRO A 62 2.27 -16.88 12.12
CA PRO A 62 3.03 -15.63 12.13
C PRO A 62 2.58 -14.61 13.20
N ALA A 63 1.51 -14.91 13.95
CA ALA A 63 0.99 -14.00 14.96
C ALA A 63 2.05 -13.63 16.00
N GLY A 64 2.24 -12.32 16.25
CA GLY A 64 3.25 -11.81 17.17
C GLY A 64 4.67 -11.72 16.60
N ALA A 65 4.90 -12.07 15.33
CA ALA A 65 6.23 -11.99 14.72
C ALA A 65 6.71 -10.55 14.45
N ILE A 66 5.80 -9.58 14.46
CA ILE A 66 6.10 -8.16 14.27
C ILE A 66 5.54 -7.39 15.47
N TRP A 67 6.37 -6.57 16.11
CA TRP A 67 5.97 -5.72 17.23
C TRP A 67 6.78 -4.44 17.29
N ILE A 68 6.30 -3.47 18.06
CA ILE A 68 7.01 -2.25 18.39
C ILE A 68 7.57 -2.36 19.81
N GLU A 69 8.81 -1.91 20.01
CA GLU A 69 9.39 -1.71 21.33
C GLU A 69 9.58 -0.22 21.65
N PRO A 70 9.21 0.25 22.85
CA PRO A 70 8.51 -0.51 23.89
C PRO A 70 6.99 -0.61 23.58
N PRO A 71 6.30 -1.72 23.90
CA PRO A 71 4.91 -1.94 23.46
C PRO A 71 3.89 -0.94 24.04
N ASP A 72 4.14 -0.43 25.24
CA ASP A 72 3.34 0.58 25.93
C ASP A 72 3.39 1.96 25.27
N SER A 73 4.36 2.21 24.39
CA SER A 73 4.39 3.43 23.59
C SER A 73 3.35 3.47 22.48
N VAL A 74 2.78 2.33 22.07
CA VAL A 74 1.83 2.25 20.95
C VAL A 74 0.49 2.85 21.36
N VAL A 75 0.09 3.92 20.68
CA VAL A 75 -1.20 4.61 20.94
C VAL A 75 -2.24 4.34 19.88
N TYR A 76 -1.82 3.94 18.68
CA TYR A 76 -2.72 3.59 17.59
C TYR A 76 -2.08 2.55 16.68
N SER A 77 -2.88 1.59 16.24
CA SER A 77 -2.48 0.67 15.18
C SER A 77 -3.67 0.26 14.31
N THR A 78 -3.43 0.12 13.02
CA THR A 78 -4.41 -0.38 12.04
C THR A 78 -3.64 -0.97 10.86
N ALA A 79 -4.33 -1.70 9.99
CA ALA A 79 -3.75 -2.20 8.75
C ALA A 79 -4.67 -1.93 7.58
N VAL A 80 -4.07 -1.76 6.40
CA VAL A 80 -4.75 -1.69 5.11
C VAL A 80 -4.24 -2.84 4.26
N VAL A 81 -5.14 -3.57 3.62
CA VAL A 81 -4.83 -4.71 2.76
C VAL A 81 -5.47 -4.50 1.39
N PHE A 82 -4.70 -4.70 0.33
CA PHE A 82 -5.15 -4.66 -1.05
C PHE A 82 -5.39 -6.08 -1.51
N THR A 83 -6.65 -6.51 -1.54
CA THR A 83 -7.01 -7.94 -1.64
C THR A 83 -7.22 -8.38 -3.08
N LYS A 84 -7.96 -7.61 -3.88
CA LYS A 84 -8.36 -8.00 -5.24
C LYS A 84 -8.32 -6.85 -6.23
N LEU A 85 -7.98 -7.17 -7.46
CA LEU A 85 -8.26 -6.32 -8.62
C LEU A 85 -9.48 -6.88 -9.36
N PHE A 86 -10.54 -6.08 -9.39
CA PHE A 86 -11.74 -6.33 -10.16
C PHE A 86 -11.59 -5.73 -11.56
N GLU A 87 -12.10 -6.45 -12.55
CA GLU A 87 -12.34 -5.91 -13.88
C GLU A 87 -13.81 -6.14 -14.23
N PHE A 88 -14.44 -5.13 -14.78
CA PHE A 88 -15.83 -5.21 -15.21
C PHE A 88 -16.06 -4.37 -16.45
N ARG A 89 -17.14 -4.64 -17.16
CA ARG A 89 -17.64 -3.76 -18.23
C ARG A 89 -19.08 -3.40 -17.99
N GLU A 90 -19.49 -2.23 -18.47
CA GLU A 90 -20.90 -1.91 -18.57
C GLU A 90 -21.54 -2.74 -19.70
N ALA A 91 -22.57 -3.51 -19.38
CA ALA A 91 -23.35 -4.30 -20.33
C ALA A 91 -24.80 -3.84 -20.26
N LYS A 92 -25.21 -2.94 -21.17
CA LYS A 92 -26.62 -2.53 -21.27
C LYS A 92 -27.46 -3.67 -21.89
N PRO A 93 -28.69 -3.95 -21.39
CA PRO A 93 -29.40 -3.32 -20.28
C PRO A 93 -29.11 -3.93 -18.89
N LEU A 94 -28.24 -4.96 -18.82
CA LEU A 94 -28.03 -5.86 -17.69
C LEU A 94 -27.18 -5.30 -16.53
N GLY A 95 -26.63 -4.08 -16.63
CA GLY A 95 -25.82 -3.46 -15.59
C GLY A 95 -24.32 -3.73 -15.76
N GLU A 96 -23.63 -4.07 -14.68
CA GLU A 96 -22.18 -4.34 -14.68
C GLU A 96 -21.90 -5.84 -14.78
N LEU A 97 -21.03 -6.22 -15.71
CA LEU A 97 -20.56 -7.59 -15.86
C LEU A 97 -19.12 -7.70 -15.35
N PHE A 98 -18.93 -8.41 -14.24
CA PHE A 98 -17.62 -8.67 -13.66
C PHE A 98 -16.94 -9.87 -14.31
N TYR A 99 -15.67 -9.70 -14.65
CA TYR A 99 -14.78 -10.78 -15.03
C TYR A 99 -14.21 -11.46 -13.77
N PRO A 100 -13.62 -12.68 -13.87
CA PRO A 100 -12.94 -13.31 -12.75
C PRO A 100 -11.92 -12.36 -12.10
N THR A 101 -11.94 -12.24 -10.78
CA THR A 101 -11.06 -11.31 -10.06
C THR A 101 -9.63 -11.79 -10.06
N TYR A 102 -8.68 -10.85 -10.01
CA TYR A 102 -7.29 -11.18 -9.70
C TYR A 102 -7.11 -11.12 -8.19
N ASP A 103 -6.75 -12.24 -7.57
CA ASP A 103 -6.38 -12.29 -6.15
C ASP A 103 -4.93 -11.79 -6.00
N LEU A 104 -4.75 -10.68 -5.28
CA LEU A 104 -3.43 -10.06 -5.12
C LEU A 104 -2.51 -10.86 -4.19
N SER A 105 -3.04 -11.82 -3.43
CA SER A 105 -2.22 -12.77 -2.67
C SER A 105 -1.56 -13.84 -3.54
N GLU A 106 -2.07 -14.06 -4.76
CA GLU A 106 -1.52 -14.98 -5.74
C GLU A 106 -0.55 -14.29 -6.72
N PHE A 107 -0.16 -13.04 -6.45
CA PHE A 107 0.81 -12.32 -7.26
C PHE A 107 2.25 -12.67 -6.87
N SER A 108 3.11 -12.74 -7.88
CA SER A 108 4.55 -12.72 -7.69
C SER A 108 5.04 -11.27 -7.73
N TRP A 109 5.75 -10.86 -6.70
CA TRP A 109 6.22 -9.48 -6.51
C TRP A 109 7.73 -9.39 -6.72
N ASP A 110 8.14 -8.41 -7.52
CA ASP A 110 9.53 -8.04 -7.70
C ASP A 110 10.16 -7.65 -6.34
N SER A 111 11.47 -7.90 -6.18
CA SER A 111 12.18 -7.48 -4.97
C SER A 111 12.20 -5.95 -4.88
N LEU A 112 11.76 -5.43 -3.73
CA LEU A 112 11.79 -3.99 -3.42
C LEU A 112 13.19 -3.39 -3.49
N ASN A 113 14.23 -4.20 -3.31
CA ASN A 113 15.61 -3.72 -3.41
C ASN A 113 15.92 -3.09 -4.78
N ARG A 114 15.20 -3.49 -5.84
CA ARG A 114 15.34 -2.93 -7.19
C ARG A 114 14.72 -1.53 -7.34
N SER A 115 13.71 -1.21 -6.54
CA SER A 115 12.90 0.02 -6.67
C SER A 115 13.08 1.00 -5.51
N LEU A 116 13.72 0.58 -4.41
CA LEU A 116 13.96 1.42 -3.24
C LEU A 116 14.93 2.56 -3.57
N ASN A 117 14.43 3.78 -3.45
CA ASN A 117 15.20 5.00 -3.53
C ASN A 117 15.16 5.73 -2.18
N ARG A 118 16.27 5.69 -1.44
CA ARG A 118 16.38 6.31 -0.11
C ARG A 118 16.45 7.83 -0.16
N THR A 119 16.92 8.40 -1.28
CA THR A 119 17.01 9.85 -1.45
C THR A 119 15.67 10.45 -1.81
N ALA A 120 14.91 9.79 -2.70
CA ALA A 120 13.56 10.22 -3.06
C ALA A 120 12.49 9.73 -2.06
N LEU A 121 12.87 8.91 -1.09
CA LEU A 121 11.96 8.26 -0.14
C LEU A 121 10.82 7.52 -0.86
N THR A 122 11.16 6.76 -1.90
CA THR A 122 10.20 5.98 -2.68
C THR A 122 10.55 4.50 -2.73
N ALA A 123 9.54 3.65 -2.86
CA ALA A 123 9.70 2.24 -3.17
C ALA A 123 8.50 1.75 -4.01
N GLU A 124 8.71 0.72 -4.82
CA GLU A 124 7.66 0.20 -5.70
C GLU A 124 7.55 -1.33 -5.60
N LEU A 125 6.40 -1.79 -5.11
CA LEU A 125 5.98 -3.19 -5.13
C LEU A 125 5.34 -3.46 -6.49
N ARG A 126 6.12 -3.95 -7.45
CA ARG A 126 5.64 -4.31 -8.77
C ARG A 126 5.40 -5.82 -8.84
N GLY A 127 4.27 -6.25 -9.40
CA GLY A 127 3.91 -7.65 -9.46
C GLY A 127 3.09 -8.03 -10.68
N VAL A 128 3.04 -9.34 -10.91
CA VAL A 128 2.26 -10.01 -11.94
C VAL A 128 1.56 -11.22 -11.32
N PRO A 129 0.38 -11.63 -11.81
CA PRO A 129 -0.28 -12.83 -11.30
C PRO A 129 0.62 -14.05 -11.55
N ALA A 130 0.71 -14.97 -10.58
CA ALA A 130 1.48 -16.20 -10.75
C ALA A 130 0.91 -17.08 -11.88
N THR A 131 -0.40 -17.03 -12.08
CA THR A 131 -1.09 -17.62 -13.22
C THR A 131 -1.85 -16.53 -13.97
N ASP A 132 -1.45 -16.24 -15.21
CA ASP A 132 -2.10 -15.17 -15.99
C ASP A 132 -3.33 -15.71 -16.76
N PRO A 133 -4.56 -15.23 -16.45
CA PRO A 133 -5.75 -15.56 -17.23
C PRO A 133 -5.83 -14.86 -18.60
N GLY A 134 -4.77 -14.14 -19.01
CA GLY A 134 -4.62 -13.58 -20.36
C GLY A 134 -4.57 -12.06 -20.43
N GLY A 135 -4.33 -11.37 -19.31
CA GLY A 135 -4.27 -9.90 -19.25
C GLY A 135 -2.88 -9.33 -18.94
N PHE A 136 -2.00 -10.10 -18.33
CA PHE A 136 -0.74 -9.63 -17.75
C PHE A 136 0.52 -10.03 -18.54
N ALA A 137 0.40 -10.69 -19.68
CA ALA A 137 1.53 -11.12 -20.51
C ALA A 137 2.61 -10.04 -20.75
N ASN A 138 2.19 -8.78 -20.97
CA ASN A 138 3.07 -7.60 -21.07
C ASN A 138 2.71 -6.52 -20.04
N GLY A 139 1.92 -6.88 -19.04
CA GLY A 139 1.35 -5.97 -18.06
C GLY A 139 1.96 -6.13 -16.68
N SER A 140 1.74 -5.15 -15.82
CA SER A 140 2.06 -5.23 -14.40
C SER A 140 1.16 -4.34 -13.57
N LEU A 141 1.02 -4.74 -12.31
CA LEU A 141 0.39 -3.96 -11.27
C LEU A 141 1.49 -3.51 -10.31
N ALA A 142 1.49 -2.24 -9.91
CA ALA A 142 2.44 -1.74 -8.93
C ALA A 142 1.79 -0.87 -7.85
N PHE A 143 2.30 -1.02 -6.63
CA PHE A 143 2.07 -0.11 -5.52
C PHE A 143 3.34 0.68 -5.27
N ARG A 144 3.32 1.97 -5.64
CA ARG A 144 4.43 2.88 -5.36
C ARG A 144 4.14 3.69 -4.12
N VAL A 145 5.03 3.59 -3.15
CA VAL A 145 4.95 4.27 -1.86
C VAL A 145 5.95 5.43 -1.88
N THR A 146 5.52 6.59 -1.39
CA THR A 146 6.37 7.77 -1.17
C THR A 146 6.16 8.26 0.25
N ALA A 147 7.24 8.51 0.99
CA ALA A 147 7.19 9.19 2.27
C ALA A 147 7.72 10.62 2.13
N TYR A 148 7.37 11.48 3.09
CA TYR A 148 7.72 12.89 3.07
C TYR A 148 8.38 13.31 4.38
N GLU A 149 9.30 14.27 4.29
CA GLU A 149 10.01 14.82 5.46
C GLU A 149 9.43 16.15 5.93
N SER A 150 8.56 16.76 5.11
CA SER A 150 7.98 18.08 5.38
C SER A 150 6.65 18.23 4.65
N SER A 151 5.95 19.33 4.93
CA SER A 151 4.70 19.65 4.25
C SER A 151 4.93 20.21 2.85
N GLY A 152 4.07 19.81 1.92
CA GLY A 152 4.18 20.19 0.53
C GLY A 152 3.11 19.58 -0.35
N ARG A 153 3.41 19.52 -1.66
CA ARG A 153 2.56 18.90 -2.68
C ARG A 153 3.35 17.91 -3.49
N ALA A 154 2.72 16.77 -3.79
CA ALA A 154 3.34 15.78 -4.65
C ALA A 154 3.65 16.42 -6.02
N GLY A 155 4.86 16.18 -6.54
CA GLY A 155 5.23 16.70 -7.87
C GLY A 155 4.48 16.05 -9.03
N LEU A 156 3.83 14.90 -8.79
CA LEU A 156 2.97 14.22 -9.74
C LEU A 156 1.51 14.59 -9.52
N LEU A 157 0.77 14.77 -10.62
CA LEU A 157 -0.67 14.94 -10.57
C LEU A 157 -1.34 13.74 -9.85
N PRO A 158 -2.40 13.97 -9.05
CA PRO A 158 -3.16 15.22 -8.91
C PRO A 158 -2.56 16.24 -7.90
N GLY A 159 -1.29 16.12 -7.52
CA GLY A 159 -0.63 17.13 -6.69
C GLY A 159 -1.08 17.13 -5.23
N LEU A 160 -1.34 15.92 -4.69
CA LEU A 160 -1.87 15.73 -3.34
C LEU A 160 -1.02 16.47 -2.29
N LEU A 161 -1.71 17.16 -1.40
CA LEU A 161 -1.12 17.75 -0.21
C LEU A 161 -0.59 16.63 0.69
N HIS A 162 0.59 16.85 1.25
CA HIS A 162 1.23 15.93 2.17
C HIS A 162 1.91 16.69 3.30
N THR A 163 2.14 15.99 4.41
CA THR A 163 2.97 16.41 5.55
C THR A 163 4.01 15.33 5.87
N ALA A 164 4.90 15.62 6.81
CA ALA A 164 5.84 14.63 7.34
C ALA A 164 5.14 13.40 7.97
N ASP A 165 3.85 13.55 8.30
CA ASP A 165 3.03 12.53 8.96
C ASP A 165 2.27 11.64 7.97
N SER A 166 2.54 11.81 6.67
CA SER A 166 1.80 11.16 5.59
C SER A 166 2.70 10.31 4.70
N SER A 167 2.12 9.26 4.16
CA SER A 167 2.69 8.50 3.05
C SER A 167 1.71 8.49 1.89
N GLN A 168 2.20 8.73 0.69
CA GLN A 168 1.39 8.63 -0.52
C GLN A 168 1.54 7.24 -1.13
N LEU A 169 0.41 6.66 -1.49
CA LEU A 169 0.34 5.45 -2.27
C LEU A 169 -0.18 5.76 -3.68
N GLN A 170 0.53 5.26 -4.70
CA GLN A 170 0.08 5.23 -6.08
C GLN A 170 -0.18 3.79 -6.49
N PHE A 171 -1.36 3.55 -7.04
CA PHE A 171 -1.72 2.30 -7.70
C PHE A 171 -1.52 2.45 -9.20
N LEU A 172 -0.65 1.64 -9.79
CA LEU A 172 -0.32 1.69 -11.20
C LEU A 172 -0.71 0.37 -11.87
N LEU A 173 -1.54 0.45 -12.90
CA LEU A 173 -1.84 -0.66 -13.80
C LEU A 173 -1.29 -0.30 -15.18
N ALA A 174 -0.22 -0.97 -15.60
CA ALA A 174 0.52 -0.63 -16.81
C ALA A 174 0.56 -1.82 -17.77
N GLY A 175 0.22 -1.60 -19.04
CA GLY A 175 0.34 -2.64 -20.09
C GLY A 175 -0.60 -3.83 -19.94
N VAL A 176 -1.57 -3.78 -19.02
CA VAL A 176 -2.55 -4.87 -18.83
C VAL A 176 -3.58 -4.84 -19.95
N ALA A 177 -3.69 -5.95 -20.67
CA ALA A 177 -4.68 -6.12 -21.72
C ALA A 177 -6.08 -6.34 -21.11
N PRO A 178 -7.08 -5.50 -21.42
CA PRO A 178 -8.43 -5.70 -20.91
C PRO A 178 -9.07 -6.95 -21.53
N ARG A 179 -9.85 -7.68 -20.74
CA ARG A 179 -10.61 -8.88 -21.17
C ARG A 179 -11.86 -8.55 -21.99
N GLY A 180 -12.23 -7.28 -22.10
CA GLY A 180 -13.28 -6.84 -23.00
C GLY A 180 -13.21 -5.37 -23.39
N ASN A 181 -13.97 -5.03 -24.42
CA ASN A 181 -14.16 -3.64 -24.81
C ASN A 181 -14.87 -2.87 -23.70
N GLY A 182 -14.30 -1.71 -23.35
CA GLY A 182 -14.83 -0.85 -22.30
C GLY A 182 -14.61 -1.38 -20.88
N SER A 183 -13.63 -2.28 -20.67
CA SER A 183 -13.26 -2.72 -19.33
C SER A 183 -12.86 -1.55 -18.43
N ARG A 184 -13.30 -1.64 -17.18
CA ARG A 184 -12.94 -0.76 -16.05
C ARG A 184 -12.34 -1.62 -14.96
N PHE A 185 -11.43 -1.02 -14.20
CA PHE A 185 -10.72 -1.69 -13.11
C PHE A 185 -11.01 -1.02 -11.78
N VAL A 186 -11.19 -1.82 -10.73
CA VAL A 186 -11.41 -1.36 -9.36
C VAL A 186 -10.54 -2.18 -8.41
N LEU A 187 -9.92 -1.50 -7.45
CA LEU A 187 -9.12 -2.12 -6.42
C LEU A 187 -9.94 -2.28 -5.13
N GLU A 188 -9.98 -3.49 -4.59
CA GLU A 188 -10.57 -3.76 -3.28
C GLU A 188 -9.55 -3.45 -2.18
N VAL A 189 -9.99 -2.62 -1.23
CA VAL A 189 -9.20 -2.17 -0.09
C VAL A 189 -9.94 -2.58 1.18
N ALA A 190 -9.29 -3.35 2.04
CA ALA A 190 -9.81 -3.74 3.33
C ALA A 190 -9.01 -3.03 4.45
N THR A 191 -9.71 -2.52 5.46
CA THR A 191 -9.10 -1.92 6.65
C THR A 191 -9.36 -2.79 7.88
N VAL A 192 -8.38 -2.87 8.76
CA VAL A 192 -8.53 -3.53 10.07
C VAL A 192 -8.98 -2.48 11.08
N GLU A 193 -10.18 -2.68 11.62
CA GLU A 193 -10.78 -1.77 12.58
C GLU A 193 -11.14 -2.50 13.88
N GLU A 194 -11.21 -1.76 14.98
CA GLU A 194 -11.73 -2.28 16.24
C GLU A 194 -13.21 -2.65 16.10
N ALA A 195 -13.62 -3.70 16.81
CA ALA A 195 -15.02 -4.13 16.80
C ALA A 195 -15.95 -3.00 17.25
N GLY A 196 -16.91 -2.62 16.40
CA GLY A 196 -17.84 -1.53 16.67
C GLY A 196 -17.38 -0.14 16.20
N ALA A 197 -16.17 -0.03 15.62
CA ALA A 197 -15.77 1.18 14.91
C ALA A 197 -16.68 1.39 13.68
N ALA A 198 -17.19 2.61 13.52
CA ALA A 198 -17.95 3.02 12.35
C ALA A 198 -17.17 4.11 11.60
N ARG A 199 -16.29 3.70 10.68
CA ARG A 199 -15.64 4.65 9.77
C ARG A 199 -16.57 4.96 8.61
N ARG A 200 -16.61 6.24 8.25
CA ARG A 200 -17.36 6.73 7.08
C ARG A 200 -16.39 7.46 6.18
N LEU A 201 -16.41 7.12 4.89
CA LEU A 201 -15.72 7.89 3.88
C LEU A 201 -16.28 9.32 3.88
N ARG A 202 -15.41 10.29 4.16
CA ARG A 202 -15.71 11.72 4.01
C ARG A 202 -15.05 12.18 2.73
N ALA A 203 -15.86 12.63 1.78
CA ALA A 203 -15.35 13.33 0.61
C ALA A 203 -14.95 14.74 1.04
N GLU A 204 -13.70 15.12 0.78
CA GLU A 204 -13.18 16.46 1.06
C GLU A 204 -12.97 17.20 -0.25
N ARG A 205 -13.77 18.23 -0.46
CA ARG A 205 -13.65 19.09 -1.64
C ARG A 205 -12.66 20.21 -1.37
N ALA A 206 -11.44 20.07 -1.88
CA ALA A 206 -10.50 21.19 -1.95
C ALA A 206 -10.76 22.00 -3.23
N ILE A 207 -10.87 23.33 -3.10
CA ILE A 207 -10.91 24.25 -4.24
C ILE A 207 -9.45 24.56 -4.56
N ASP A 208 -8.84 23.79 -5.45
CA ASP A 208 -7.47 24.03 -5.90
C ASP A 208 -7.41 24.04 -7.43
N ASP A 209 -8.24 24.90 -8.01
CA ASP A 209 -8.39 25.10 -9.46
C ASP A 209 -7.12 25.60 -10.16
N GLU A 210 -6.09 25.98 -9.39
CA GLU A 210 -4.80 26.44 -9.89
C GLU A 210 -3.96 25.30 -10.52
N TYR A 211 -4.11 24.05 -10.06
CA TYR A 211 -3.23 22.93 -10.48
C TYR A 211 -3.93 21.68 -11.05
N SER A 212 -5.26 21.60 -11.04
CA SER A 212 -6.00 20.45 -11.64
C SER A 212 -7.46 20.78 -12.01
N PRO A 213 -7.71 21.59 -13.06
CA PRO A 213 -9.08 21.87 -13.48
C PRO A 213 -9.82 20.56 -13.81
N THR A 214 -11.05 20.40 -13.26
CA THR A 214 -11.99 19.24 -13.34
C THR A 214 -11.84 18.08 -12.33
N ILE A 215 -10.85 18.06 -11.43
CA ILE A 215 -10.55 16.85 -10.62
C ILE A 215 -11.14 16.86 -9.18
N PHE A 216 -11.75 17.94 -8.70
CA PHE A 216 -12.08 18.09 -7.26
C PHE A 216 -13.41 17.46 -6.79
N GLN A 217 -13.31 16.31 -6.10
CA GLN A 217 -14.28 15.80 -5.10
C GLN A 217 -13.56 15.24 -3.88
#